data_AF-A0A969D597-F1
#
_entry.id   AF-A0A969D597-F1
#
_cell.length_a   1.000
_cell.length_b   1.000
_cell.length_c   1.000
_cell.angle_alpha   90.00
_cell.angle_beta   90.00
_cell.angle_gamma   90.00
#
_symmetry.space_group_name_H-M   'P 1'
#
loop_
_entity.id
_entity.type
_entity.pdbx_description
1 polymer ?
#
loop_
_entity_poly.entity_id
_entity_poly.type
_entity_poly.pdbx_seq_one_letter_code
_entity_poly.pdbx_strand_id
1 'polypeptide(L)'
;MMKVNRFNPKILVRNMRYGPMRYGPTSLAIGASVLAVFCGHSPQQDGQFTFPLAVGAVAHAQTIAQVSEQPDWAVVEREIIAEHNRVRQNPQSYIPILEAYLARMDTRGNIPNGCGPNCTLLTQEGRAAVQEAINFLRNQTAVGPLTLSEGAAQAAKAHAQDQRNGAIGHIGSDGRNSSQRLSRFGVQNSSSGENIDYGSSTAQEVLVSLIVDDGVANRGHRANIFSPDWTMAGAGCGAHATYRTVCVIDYIKVPQATAGTGATNASPSGSQQSGTQQSGSQQSGSQNSSQTIASNQLRVINNGTVALLSLKIADVDILGGPLAVGQSRDITLAANQSCRVNLAIQLGGNYRNLDWNNLDVCGATMNISDRNGFRVSY
;
A
#
# COMPACT_ATOMS: atom_id res chain seq x y z
N MET A 1 -38.11 -7.31 -21.40
CA MET A 1 -38.56 -7.82 -20.09
C MET A 1 -37.94 -9.19 -19.85
N MET A 2 -36.91 -9.28 -19.01
CA MET A 2 -36.44 -10.55 -18.43
C MET A 2 -35.68 -10.22 -17.14
N LYS A 3 -36.02 -10.96 -16.07
CA LYS A 3 -35.77 -10.60 -14.67
C LYS A 3 -34.30 -10.76 -14.29
N VAL A 4 -33.80 -9.76 -13.55
CA VAL A 4 -32.48 -9.71 -12.91
C VAL A 4 -32.37 -10.82 -11.87
N ASN A 5 -31.40 -11.74 -12.05
CA ASN A 5 -30.97 -12.66 -11.00
C ASN A 5 -29.87 -11.96 -10.17
N ARG A 6 -30.22 -11.54 -8.95
CA ARG A 6 -29.25 -11.11 -7.94
C ARG A 6 -28.54 -12.35 -7.40
N PHE A 7 -27.22 -12.40 -7.51
CA PHE A 7 -26.39 -13.39 -6.80
C PHE A 7 -25.59 -12.76 -5.67
N ASN A 8 -25.35 -13.58 -4.65
CA ASN A 8 -25.25 -13.28 -3.23
C ASN A 8 -23.79 -13.38 -2.74
N PRO A 9 -23.20 -12.36 -2.09
CA PRO A 9 -21.83 -12.43 -1.58
C PRO A 9 -21.84 -13.02 -0.16
N LYS A 10 -21.81 -14.35 -0.06
CA LYS A 10 -21.43 -15.04 1.19
C LYS A 10 -20.61 -16.27 0.86
N ILE A 11 -19.34 -16.22 1.28
CA ILE A 11 -18.37 -17.27 1.67
C ILE A 11 -16.98 -16.59 1.47
N LEU A 12 -16.16 -16.26 2.47
CA LEU A 12 -16.15 -16.61 3.89
C LEU A 12 -15.40 -15.53 4.71
N VAL A 13 -16.03 -14.39 4.98
CA VAL A 13 -15.73 -13.62 6.21
C VAL A 13 -16.70 -14.13 7.26
N ARG A 14 -16.23 -15.00 8.15
CA ARG A 14 -17.03 -15.39 9.32
C ARG A 14 -17.15 -14.16 10.23
N ASN A 15 -18.31 -13.49 10.14
CA ASN A 15 -18.93 -12.59 11.12
C ASN A 15 -18.00 -12.04 12.23
N MET A 16 -17.39 -10.88 12.01
CA MET A 16 -17.19 -9.92 13.10
C MET A 16 -18.37 -8.96 13.11
N ARG A 17 -19.42 -9.32 13.85
CA ARG A 17 -20.40 -8.33 14.31
C ARG A 17 -19.72 -7.51 15.39
N TYR A 18 -19.25 -6.31 15.07
CA TYR A 18 -18.95 -5.31 16.08
C TYR A 18 -20.28 -4.76 16.61
N GLY A 19 -20.81 -5.36 17.67
CA GLY A 19 -21.92 -4.79 18.44
C GLY A 19 -21.42 -3.70 19.38
N PRO A 20 -22.22 -2.68 19.72
CA PRO A 20 -21.83 -1.68 20.70
C PRO A 20 -21.71 -2.36 22.07
N MET A 21 -20.51 -2.35 22.66
CA MET A 21 -20.29 -2.85 24.02
C MET A 21 -21.07 -1.98 25.01
N ARG A 22 -22.15 -2.53 25.58
CA ARG A 22 -22.74 -2.07 26.83
C ARG A 22 -21.97 -2.70 27.98
N TYR A 23 -21.28 -1.88 28.77
CA TYR A 23 -20.65 -2.33 30.01
C TYR A 23 -21.72 -2.46 31.11
N GLY A 24 -21.88 -3.66 31.65
CA GLY A 24 -22.55 -3.93 32.92
C GLY A 24 -21.54 -4.57 33.88
N PRO A 25 -21.55 -4.25 35.20
CA PRO A 25 -20.54 -4.76 36.12
C PRO A 25 -20.94 -6.17 36.57
N THR A 26 -20.07 -7.16 36.34
CA THR A 26 -20.15 -8.47 37.01
C THR A 26 -19.12 -8.51 38.13
N SER A 27 -19.62 -8.54 39.36
CA SER A 27 -18.87 -8.76 40.60
C SER A 27 -18.19 -10.13 40.60
N LEU A 28 -16.89 -10.15 40.91
CA LEU A 28 -16.17 -11.37 41.28
C LEU A 28 -16.51 -11.72 42.73
N ALA A 29 -17.15 -12.88 42.96
CA ALA A 29 -17.28 -13.48 44.27
C ALA A 29 -16.04 -14.36 44.55
N ILE A 30 -15.23 -13.97 45.53
CA ILE A 30 -14.14 -14.81 46.06
C ILE A 30 -14.72 -15.63 47.21
N GLY A 31 -14.83 -16.94 47.02
CA GLY A 31 -15.19 -17.88 48.07
C GLY A 31 -14.00 -18.14 48.99
N ALA A 32 -14.11 -17.73 50.26
CA ALA A 32 -13.20 -18.13 51.31
C ALA A 32 -13.85 -19.25 52.15
N SER A 33 -13.35 -20.47 52.00
CA SER A 33 -13.67 -21.59 52.91
C SER A 33 -12.66 -21.58 54.05
N VAL A 34 -13.07 -21.19 55.25
CA VAL A 34 -12.31 -21.34 56.49
C VAL A 34 -12.99 -22.41 57.34
N LEU A 35 -12.29 -23.53 57.54
CA LEU A 35 -12.64 -24.55 58.51
C LEU A 35 -12.31 -24.01 59.92
N ALA A 36 -13.30 -23.93 60.80
CA ALA A 36 -13.11 -23.67 62.21
C ALA A 36 -13.35 -24.96 63.01
N VAL A 37 -12.34 -25.42 63.74
CA VAL A 37 -12.47 -26.37 64.85
C VAL A 37 -12.03 -25.62 66.10
N PHE A 38 -12.93 -25.49 67.07
CA PHE A 38 -12.66 -24.93 68.39
C PHE A 38 -12.29 -26.03 69.39
N CYS A 39 -11.29 -25.77 70.24
CA CYS A 39 -11.36 -25.99 71.70
C CYS A 39 -10.06 -25.54 72.40
N GLY A 40 -10.17 -24.86 73.56
CA GLY A 40 -9.15 -24.93 74.63
C GLY A 40 -8.62 -23.64 75.28
N HIS A 41 -9.38 -23.06 76.21
CA HIS A 41 -9.04 -22.48 77.54
C HIS A 41 -7.69 -21.76 77.88
N SER A 42 -7.84 -20.47 78.27
CA SER A 42 -7.26 -19.71 79.44
C SER A 42 -5.78 -19.25 79.45
N PRO A 43 -5.38 -18.26 80.30
CA PRO A 43 -5.76 -16.84 80.29
C PRO A 43 -4.57 -15.84 80.37
N GLN A 44 -4.88 -14.56 80.10
CA GLN A 44 -4.20 -13.28 80.47
C GLN A 44 -2.68 -13.22 80.70
N GLN A 45 -2.01 -12.31 79.98
CA GLN A 45 -1.28 -11.18 80.61
C GLN A 45 -1.24 -9.94 79.71
N ASP A 46 -1.28 -8.80 80.39
CA ASP A 46 -1.46 -7.45 79.91
C ASP A 46 -0.30 -6.93 79.04
N GLY A 47 -0.67 -6.18 78.00
CA GLY A 47 0.27 -5.44 77.17
C GLY A 47 -0.47 -4.37 76.39
N GLN A 48 -0.52 -3.16 76.97
CA GLN A 48 -1.07 -1.97 76.33
C GLN A 48 -0.32 -1.65 75.03
N PHE A 49 -1.03 -1.64 73.90
CA PHE A 49 -0.63 -0.89 72.72
C PHE A 49 -1.84 -0.12 72.19
N THR A 50 -1.85 1.17 72.48
CA THR A 50 -2.71 2.16 71.84
C THR A 50 -2.28 2.34 70.38
N PHE A 51 -3.12 1.91 69.44
CA PHE A 51 -3.06 2.38 68.06
C PHE A 51 -4.28 3.27 67.79
N PRO A 52 -4.10 4.50 67.28
CA PRO A 52 -5.21 5.38 66.98
C PRO A 52 -6.03 4.80 65.82
N LEU A 53 -7.35 4.85 65.97
CA LEU A 53 -8.31 4.62 64.88
C LEU A 53 -8.10 5.69 63.80
N ALA A 54 -7.26 5.38 62.81
CA ALA A 54 -7.24 6.11 61.56
C ALA A 54 -8.52 5.75 60.81
N VAL A 55 -9.50 6.66 60.83
CA VAL A 55 -10.68 6.61 59.96
C VAL A 55 -10.20 6.45 58.53
N GLY A 56 -10.57 5.34 57.91
CA GLY A 56 -10.17 4.99 56.56
C GLY A 56 -10.50 6.12 55.59
N ALA A 57 -9.47 6.77 55.07
CA ALA A 57 -9.59 7.53 53.85
C ALA A 57 -9.92 6.53 52.74
N VAL A 58 -11.19 6.48 52.34
CA VAL A 58 -11.60 5.82 51.11
C VAL A 58 -10.90 6.56 49.99
N ALA A 59 -9.73 6.06 49.60
CA ALA A 59 -9.07 6.45 48.37
C ALA A 59 -10.08 6.12 47.27
N HIS A 60 -10.76 7.15 46.79
CA HIS A 60 -11.57 7.06 45.59
C HIS A 60 -10.59 6.74 44.48
N ALA A 61 -10.49 5.46 44.14
CA ALA A 61 -9.83 5.01 42.93
C ALA A 61 -10.58 5.69 41.78
N GLN A 62 -10.04 6.82 41.34
CA GLN A 62 -10.49 7.47 40.12
C GLN A 62 -10.20 6.47 39.01
N THR A 63 -11.24 5.84 38.50
CA THR A 63 -11.16 5.05 37.28
C THR A 63 -10.74 6.01 36.17
N ILE A 64 -9.44 6.04 35.85
CA ILE A 64 -8.95 6.68 34.64
C ILE A 64 -9.52 5.83 33.50
N ALA A 65 -10.60 6.31 32.90
CA ALA A 65 -11.05 5.81 31.62
C ALA A 65 -9.87 5.98 30.65
N GLN A 66 -9.27 4.86 30.24
CA GLN A 66 -8.26 4.84 29.20
C GLN A 66 -8.96 5.25 27.90
N VAL A 67 -9.02 6.56 27.64
CA VAL A 67 -9.30 7.08 26.31
C VAL A 67 -8.16 6.56 25.45
N SER A 68 -8.46 5.72 24.44
CA SER A 68 -7.47 5.35 23.45
C SER A 68 -7.07 6.65 22.73
N GLU A 69 -5.97 7.25 23.15
CA GLU A 69 -5.47 8.49 22.58
C GLU A 69 -5.13 8.18 21.12
N GLN A 70 -5.85 8.84 20.20
CA GLN A 70 -5.54 8.74 18.78
C GLN A 70 -4.08 9.17 18.59
N PRO A 71 -3.29 8.52 17.72
CA PRO A 71 -1.90 8.90 17.51
C PRO A 71 -1.81 10.38 17.13
N ASP A 72 -0.81 11.08 17.67
CA ASP A 72 -0.46 12.39 17.14
C ASP A 72 0.13 12.18 15.73
N TRP A 73 -0.73 12.33 14.73
CA TRP A 73 -0.37 12.08 13.34
C TRP A 73 0.80 12.93 12.89
N ALA A 74 0.94 14.16 13.37
CA ALA A 74 2.04 15.04 12.97
C ALA A 74 3.39 14.51 13.46
N VAL A 75 3.41 13.87 14.63
CA VAL A 75 4.59 13.17 15.16
C VAL A 75 4.86 11.93 14.32
N VAL A 76 3.87 11.06 14.11
CA VAL A 76 4.02 9.82 13.34
C VAL A 76 4.50 10.10 11.91
N GLU A 77 3.93 11.09 11.23
CA GLU A 77 4.30 11.47 9.86
C GLU A 77 5.78 11.90 9.75
N ARG A 78 6.26 12.68 10.72
CA ARG A 78 7.66 13.10 10.78
C ARG A 78 8.58 11.92 11.08
N GLU A 79 8.19 11.08 12.03
CA GLU A 79 8.94 9.89 12.42
C GLU A 79 9.01 8.87 11.29
N ILE A 80 7.98 8.74 10.44
CA ILE A 80 8.01 7.87 9.26
C ILE A 80 9.19 8.26 8.37
N ILE A 81 9.41 9.54 8.07
CA ILE A 81 10.54 9.97 7.23
C ILE A 81 11.88 9.72 7.91
N ALA A 82 11.97 9.96 9.23
CA ALA A 82 13.19 9.69 10.00
C ALA A 82 13.55 8.20 10.02
N GLU A 83 12.56 7.35 10.28
CA GLU A 83 12.71 5.90 10.36
C GLU A 83 12.95 5.29 8.97
N HIS A 84 12.35 5.86 7.93
CA HIS A 84 12.63 5.53 6.53
C HIS A 84 14.09 5.82 6.16
N ASN A 85 14.64 6.96 6.60
CA ASN A 85 16.06 7.27 6.41
C ASN A 85 16.99 6.35 7.21
N ARG A 86 16.61 6.01 8.45
CA ARG A 86 17.35 5.04 9.26
C ARG A 86 17.53 3.71 8.53
N VAL A 87 16.44 3.15 7.99
CA VAL A 87 16.52 1.86 7.29
C VAL A 87 17.21 1.99 5.93
N ARG A 88 17.02 3.09 5.19
CA ARG A 88 17.72 3.32 3.92
C ARG A 88 19.24 3.42 4.09
N GLN A 89 19.70 4.12 5.13
CA GLN A 89 21.13 4.35 5.38
C GLN A 89 21.79 3.17 6.12
N ASN A 90 21.02 2.37 6.84
CA ASN A 90 21.49 1.16 7.51
C ASN A 90 20.43 0.04 7.45
N PRO A 91 20.29 -0.67 6.31
CA PRO A 91 19.26 -1.69 6.12
C PRO A 91 19.33 -2.82 7.15
N GLN A 92 20.53 -3.22 7.54
CA GLN A 92 20.77 -4.28 8.52
C GLN A 92 20.28 -3.90 9.93
N SER A 93 20.12 -2.61 10.25
CA SER A 93 19.58 -2.16 11.54
C SER A 93 18.15 -2.65 11.82
N TYR A 94 17.42 -3.04 10.77
CA TYR A 94 16.05 -3.56 10.87
C TYR A 94 15.97 -5.06 11.11
N ILE A 95 17.06 -5.82 10.92
CA ILE A 95 17.09 -7.26 11.15
C ILE A 95 16.64 -7.63 12.58
N PRO A 96 17.18 -7.06 13.67
CA PRO A 96 16.72 -7.41 15.02
C PRO A 96 15.25 -7.06 15.28
N ILE A 97 14.74 -6.01 14.62
CA ILE A 97 13.32 -5.62 14.70
C ILE A 97 12.45 -6.68 14.02
N LEU A 98 12.84 -7.15 12.84
CA LEU A 98 12.13 -8.21 12.12
C LEU A 98 12.24 -9.57 12.81
N GLU A 99 13.36 -9.87 13.46
CA GLU A 99 13.52 -11.08 14.29
C GLU A 99 12.58 -11.05 15.49
N ALA A 100 12.46 -9.90 16.17
CA ALA A 100 11.48 -9.72 17.24
C ALA A 100 10.03 -9.80 16.72
N TYR A 101 9.75 -9.25 15.54
CA TYR A 101 8.46 -9.37 14.89
C TYR A 101 8.12 -10.84 14.57
N LEU A 102 9.06 -11.60 14.02
CA LEU A 102 8.94 -13.03 13.74
C LEU A 102 8.73 -13.86 15.02
N ALA A 103 9.36 -13.48 16.12
CA ALA A 103 9.20 -14.14 17.42
C ALA A 103 7.80 -13.97 18.02
N ARG A 104 7.08 -12.90 17.66
CA ARG A 104 5.68 -12.68 18.07
C ARG A 104 4.67 -13.53 17.31
N MET A 105 5.06 -14.16 16.20
CA MET A 105 4.15 -14.94 15.36
C MET A 105 3.91 -16.34 15.93
N ASP A 106 2.65 -16.79 15.90
CA ASP A 106 2.27 -18.16 16.21
C ASP A 106 2.77 -19.16 15.15
N THR A 107 2.53 -20.45 15.38
CA THR A 107 2.96 -21.53 14.46
C THR A 107 2.31 -21.47 13.09
N ARG A 108 1.20 -20.72 12.95
CA ARG A 108 0.51 -20.47 11.69
C ARG A 108 0.93 -19.14 11.04
N GLY A 109 1.84 -18.40 11.66
CA GLY A 109 2.34 -17.10 11.19
C GLY A 109 1.51 -15.90 11.58
N ASN A 110 0.42 -16.08 12.32
CA ASN A 110 -0.42 -14.97 12.78
C ASN A 110 0.19 -14.31 14.02
N ILE A 111 -0.19 -13.07 14.33
CA ILE A 111 0.35 -12.34 15.49
C ILE A 111 -0.73 -12.20 16.56
N PRO A 112 -0.68 -13.00 17.64
CA PRO A 112 -1.55 -12.82 18.79
C PRO A 112 -1.38 -11.42 19.38
N ASN A 113 -2.50 -10.78 19.71
CA ASN A 113 -2.55 -9.39 20.18
C ASN A 113 -1.92 -8.36 19.21
N GLY A 114 -1.76 -8.71 17.94
CA GLY A 114 -1.13 -7.84 16.92
C GLY A 114 -1.95 -6.59 16.60
N CYS A 115 -3.27 -6.62 16.81
CA CYS A 115 -4.18 -5.49 16.63
C CYS A 115 -4.80 -5.00 17.95
N GLY A 116 -4.10 -5.24 19.07
CA GLY A 116 -4.53 -4.91 20.43
C GLY A 116 -4.91 -6.14 21.28
N PRO A 117 -5.25 -5.95 22.56
CA PRO A 117 -5.57 -7.06 23.46
C PRO A 117 -6.71 -7.95 22.91
N ASN A 118 -6.51 -9.26 22.94
CA ASN A 118 -7.43 -10.28 22.42
C ASN A 118 -7.72 -10.17 20.91
N CYS A 119 -6.82 -9.53 20.14
CA CYS A 119 -6.95 -9.34 18.69
C CYS A 119 -5.80 -10.02 17.96
N THR A 120 -6.06 -11.13 17.28
CA THR A 120 -5.05 -11.80 16.44
C THR A 120 -5.02 -11.17 15.07
N LEU A 121 -3.86 -10.62 14.68
CA LEU A 121 -3.62 -10.15 13.32
C LEU A 121 -3.31 -11.35 12.42
N LEU A 122 -4.12 -11.54 11.39
CA LEU A 122 -3.95 -12.62 10.42
C LEU A 122 -2.99 -12.19 9.31
N THR A 123 -2.09 -13.09 8.93
CA THR A 123 -1.12 -12.89 7.84
C THR A 123 -1.48 -13.77 6.64
N GLN A 124 -1.01 -13.40 5.45
CA GLN A 124 -1.18 -14.17 4.23
C GLN A 124 -0.05 -15.18 4.03
N GLU A 125 1.20 -14.73 4.08
CA GLU A 125 2.40 -15.58 3.93
C GLU A 125 3.05 -15.86 5.29
N GLY A 126 2.90 -14.92 6.24
CA GLY A 126 3.28 -15.06 7.63
C GLY A 126 4.78 -15.15 7.83
N ARG A 127 5.24 -16.16 8.57
CA ARG A 127 6.65 -16.32 8.97
C ARG A 127 7.60 -16.32 7.77
N ALA A 128 7.15 -16.85 6.63
CA ALA A 128 7.96 -16.95 5.40
C ALA A 128 8.31 -15.56 4.83
N ALA A 129 7.34 -14.64 4.77
CA ALA A 129 7.58 -13.28 4.28
C ALA A 129 8.56 -12.51 5.19
N VAL A 130 8.44 -12.67 6.51
CA VAL A 130 9.37 -12.03 7.46
C VAL A 130 10.79 -12.60 7.32
N GLN A 131 10.92 -13.92 7.20
CA GLN A 131 12.23 -14.56 7.04
C GLN A 131 12.89 -14.16 5.72
N GLU A 132 12.10 -14.02 4.66
CA GLU A 132 12.54 -13.53 3.36
C GLU A 132 13.01 -12.06 3.46
N ALA A 133 12.24 -11.20 4.11
CA ALA A 133 12.63 -9.81 4.35
C ALA A 133 13.95 -9.69 5.14
N ILE A 134 14.17 -10.54 6.17
CA ILE A 134 15.44 -10.60 6.89
C ILE A 134 16.60 -10.97 5.95
N ASN A 135 16.40 -11.97 5.08
CA ASN A 135 17.42 -12.41 4.13
C ASN A 135 17.73 -11.32 3.08
N PHE A 136 16.70 -10.59 2.64
CA PHE A 136 16.86 -9.43 1.77
C PHE A 136 17.72 -8.36 2.46
N LEU A 137 17.40 -7.97 3.69
CA LEU A 137 18.11 -6.90 4.41
C LEU A 137 19.57 -7.24 4.72
N ARG A 138 19.93 -8.53 4.86
CA ARG A 138 21.33 -8.95 5.01
C ARG A 138 22.20 -8.48 3.84
N ASN A 139 21.64 -8.49 2.64
CA ASN A 139 22.34 -8.17 1.39
C ASN A 139 22.00 -6.79 0.83
N GLN A 140 21.04 -6.08 1.43
CA GLN A 140 20.63 -4.77 0.96
C GLN A 140 21.72 -3.73 1.22
N THR A 141 22.15 -3.06 0.16
CA THR A 141 23.09 -1.94 0.25
C THR A 141 22.38 -0.69 0.75
N ALA A 142 23.07 0.12 1.55
CA ALA A 142 22.59 1.43 1.94
C ALA A 142 22.33 2.32 0.71
N VAL A 143 21.25 3.08 0.75
CA VAL A 143 20.90 4.08 -0.27
C VAL A 143 20.76 5.46 0.35
N GLY A 144 20.80 6.50 -0.49
CA GLY A 144 20.77 7.88 -0.03
C GLY A 144 19.51 8.21 0.79
N PRO A 145 19.63 9.09 1.80
CA PRO A 145 18.48 9.53 2.58
C PRO A 145 17.53 10.37 1.72
N LEU A 146 16.29 10.45 2.16
CA LEU A 146 15.24 11.28 1.59
C LEU A 146 15.16 12.61 2.35
N THR A 147 15.06 13.70 1.59
CA THR A 147 14.71 15.00 2.15
C THR A 147 13.20 15.10 2.32
N LEU A 148 12.72 15.68 3.43
CA LEU A 148 11.29 15.93 3.61
C LEU A 148 10.78 16.92 2.54
N SER A 149 9.68 16.56 1.87
CA SER A 149 8.93 17.46 1.00
C SER A 149 7.58 17.77 1.62
N GLU A 150 7.35 19.04 1.98
CA GLU A 150 6.08 19.50 2.55
C GLU A 150 4.90 19.28 1.57
N GLY A 151 5.10 19.55 0.29
CA GLY A 151 4.08 19.32 -0.74
C GLY A 151 3.71 17.84 -0.89
N ALA A 152 4.69 16.92 -0.78
CA ALA A 152 4.39 15.49 -0.74
C ALA A 152 3.65 15.09 0.52
N ALA A 153 4.03 15.62 1.68
CA ALA A 153 3.35 15.33 2.93
C ALA A 153 1.88 15.79 2.88
N GLN A 154 1.61 16.96 2.29
CA GLN A 154 0.24 17.45 2.08
C GLN A 154 -0.55 16.55 1.11
N ALA A 155 0.06 16.09 0.01
CA ALA A 155 -0.56 15.16 -0.94
C ALA A 155 -0.90 13.81 -0.29
N ALA A 156 0.05 13.23 0.44
CA ALA A 156 -0.13 11.99 1.18
C ALA A 156 -1.23 12.13 2.26
N LYS A 157 -1.24 13.24 3.01
CA LYS A 157 -2.25 13.52 4.03
C LYS A 157 -3.64 13.64 3.44
N ALA A 158 -3.78 14.31 2.31
CA ALA A 158 -5.05 14.43 1.60
C ALA A 158 -5.56 13.06 1.14
N HIS A 159 -4.68 12.17 0.67
CA HIS A 159 -5.06 10.82 0.27
C HIS A 159 -5.45 9.94 1.48
N ALA A 160 -4.73 10.05 2.60
CA ALA A 160 -5.11 9.38 3.85
C ALA A 160 -6.51 9.80 4.32
N GLN A 161 -6.83 11.10 4.25
CA GLN A 161 -8.16 11.62 4.61
C GLN A 161 -9.26 11.19 3.64
N ASP A 162 -8.94 11.06 2.36
CA ASP A 162 -9.85 10.57 1.33
C ASP A 162 -10.27 9.11 1.62
N GLN A 163 -9.34 8.31 2.15
CA GLN A 163 -9.58 6.91 2.52
C GLN A 163 -10.27 6.70 3.87
N ARG A 164 -10.59 7.77 4.62
CA ARG A 164 -11.12 7.66 5.99
C ARG A 164 -12.35 6.73 6.12
N ASN A 165 -13.17 6.65 5.07
CA ASN A 165 -14.42 5.89 5.06
C ASN A 165 -14.23 4.40 4.68
N GLY A 166 -12.99 3.92 4.56
CA GLY A 166 -12.71 2.51 4.30
C GLY A 166 -12.24 2.19 2.88
N ALA A 167 -12.00 3.20 2.04
CA ALA A 167 -11.45 2.99 0.70
C ALA A 167 -9.97 2.62 0.79
N ILE A 168 -9.49 1.79 -0.15
CA ILE A 168 -8.09 1.36 -0.21
C ILE A 168 -7.52 1.58 -1.61
N GLY A 169 -6.20 1.69 -1.69
CA GLY A 169 -5.42 1.70 -2.93
C GLY A 169 -4.89 3.09 -3.34
N HIS A 170 -4.23 3.15 -4.49
CA HIS A 170 -3.48 4.34 -4.92
C HIS A 170 -4.33 5.42 -5.61
N ILE A 171 -5.58 5.10 -5.96
CA ILE A 171 -6.47 5.99 -6.69
C ILE A 171 -7.42 6.68 -5.70
N GLY A 172 -7.44 8.00 -5.73
CA GLY A 172 -8.36 8.79 -4.91
C GLY A 172 -9.81 8.64 -5.36
N SER A 173 -10.75 9.02 -4.50
CA SER A 173 -12.19 9.03 -4.77
C SER A 173 -12.57 9.93 -5.96
N ASP A 174 -11.71 10.89 -6.30
CA ASP A 174 -11.81 11.77 -7.45
C ASP A 174 -11.15 11.21 -8.73
N GLY A 175 -10.68 9.95 -8.69
CA GLY A 175 -10.04 9.24 -9.79
C GLY A 175 -8.56 9.58 -9.99
N ARG A 176 -7.96 10.46 -9.17
CA ARG A 176 -6.57 10.87 -9.35
C ARG A 176 -5.58 9.86 -8.77
N ASN A 177 -4.46 9.66 -9.46
CA ASN A 177 -3.31 8.91 -8.95
C ASN A 177 -2.35 9.81 -8.12
N SER A 178 -1.33 9.21 -7.50
CA SER A 178 -0.36 9.93 -6.65
C SER A 178 0.35 11.08 -7.37
N SER A 179 0.82 10.88 -8.60
CA SER A 179 1.48 11.92 -9.39
C SER A 179 0.58 13.15 -9.62
N GLN A 180 -0.70 12.91 -9.93
CA GLN A 180 -1.69 13.97 -10.09
C GLN A 180 -2.01 14.68 -8.76
N ARG A 181 -2.03 13.96 -7.64
CA ARG A 181 -2.17 14.57 -6.30
C ARG A 181 -0.95 15.43 -5.97
N LEU A 182 0.26 14.93 -6.15
CA LEU A 182 1.51 15.67 -5.97
C LEU A 182 1.52 16.99 -6.78
N SER A 183 1.09 16.94 -8.05
CA SER A 183 0.97 18.13 -8.89
C SER A 183 0.01 19.19 -8.32
N ARG A 184 -1.12 18.79 -7.71
CA ARG A 184 -2.07 19.73 -7.07
C ARG A 184 -1.47 20.47 -5.87
N PHE A 185 -0.51 19.86 -5.20
CA PHE A 185 0.24 20.47 -4.09
C PHE A 185 1.54 21.15 -4.55
N GLY A 186 1.67 21.44 -5.87
CA GLY A 186 2.79 22.20 -6.42
C GLY A 186 4.10 21.41 -6.51
N VAL A 187 4.08 20.09 -6.31
CA VAL A 187 5.30 19.27 -6.35
C VAL A 187 5.72 19.02 -7.79
N GLN A 188 6.86 19.59 -8.16
CA GLN A 188 7.54 19.28 -9.41
C GLN A 188 8.41 18.03 -9.24
N ASN A 189 8.25 17.06 -10.14
CA ASN A 189 9.01 15.81 -10.11
C ASN A 189 9.23 15.26 -11.53
N SER A 190 10.32 14.52 -11.71
CA SER A 190 10.59 13.76 -12.94
C SER A 190 10.04 12.32 -12.86
N SER A 191 9.80 11.84 -11.65
CA SER A 191 9.16 10.57 -11.33
C SER A 191 8.66 10.61 -9.88
N SER A 192 7.65 9.82 -9.58
CA SER A 192 7.07 9.66 -8.25
C SER A 192 6.71 8.21 -7.95
N GLY A 193 6.72 7.82 -6.68
CA GLY A 193 6.22 6.54 -6.19
C GLY A 193 5.31 6.74 -4.99
N GLU A 194 4.54 5.72 -4.61
CA GLU A 194 3.68 5.77 -3.43
C GLU A 194 3.68 4.42 -2.71
N ASN A 195 3.80 4.45 -1.39
CA ASN A 195 3.48 3.31 -0.51
C ASN A 195 2.30 3.69 0.38
N ILE A 196 1.44 2.71 0.68
CA ILE A 196 0.31 2.91 1.60
C ILE A 196 0.28 1.75 2.60
N ASP A 197 0.37 2.08 3.87
CA ASP A 197 0.21 1.15 4.98
C ASP A 197 -1.15 1.31 5.65
N TYR A 198 -1.70 0.20 6.16
CA TYR A 198 -2.97 0.16 6.86
C TYR A 198 -2.83 -0.55 8.20
N GLY A 199 -3.33 0.06 9.28
CA GLY A 199 -3.43 -0.56 10.59
C GLY A 199 -2.22 -0.39 11.51
N SER A 200 -1.10 0.15 11.03
CA SER A 200 0.04 0.52 11.88
C SER A 200 -0.21 1.84 12.59
N SER A 201 0.33 1.98 13.81
CA SER A 201 0.15 3.15 14.66
C SER A 201 1.44 3.93 14.94
N THR A 202 2.59 3.32 14.64
CA THR A 202 3.91 3.95 14.79
C THR A 202 4.71 3.90 13.49
N ALA A 203 5.70 4.79 13.35
CA ALA A 203 6.59 4.79 12.19
C ALA A 203 7.31 3.45 11.98
N GLN A 204 7.81 2.83 13.06
CA GLN A 204 8.48 1.53 12.97
C GLN A 204 7.52 0.43 12.50
N GLU A 205 6.26 0.42 12.97
CA GLU A 205 5.26 -0.55 12.50
C GLU A 205 4.97 -0.36 11.00
N VAL A 206 4.81 0.88 10.54
CA VAL A 206 4.63 1.21 9.11
C VAL A 206 5.80 0.66 8.29
N LEU A 207 7.04 0.91 8.70
CA LEU A 207 8.21 0.44 7.97
C LEU A 207 8.34 -1.09 8.03
N VAL A 208 8.07 -1.74 9.17
CA VAL A 208 8.06 -3.20 9.28
C VAL A 208 7.04 -3.82 8.32
N SER A 209 5.81 -3.29 8.32
CA SER A 209 4.72 -3.74 7.45
C SER A 209 5.11 -3.65 5.97
N LEU A 210 5.61 -2.49 5.52
CA LEU A 210 5.98 -2.25 4.13
C LEU A 210 7.27 -2.96 3.70
N ILE A 211 8.18 -3.29 4.63
CA ILE A 211 9.39 -4.08 4.34
C ILE A 211 9.03 -5.56 4.25
N VAL A 212 8.25 -6.10 5.19
CA VAL A 212 7.80 -7.49 5.13
C VAL A 212 6.93 -7.70 3.89
N ASP A 213 6.05 -6.72 3.63
CA ASP A 213 5.16 -6.64 2.48
C ASP A 213 4.31 -7.92 2.30
N ASP A 214 3.77 -8.42 3.41
CA ASP A 214 3.02 -9.67 3.50
C ASP A 214 1.77 -9.64 2.61
N GLY A 215 1.64 -10.63 1.72
CA GLY A 215 0.55 -10.69 0.74
C GLY A 215 0.79 -9.88 -0.53
N VAL A 216 1.96 -9.25 -0.67
CA VAL A 216 2.39 -8.54 -1.87
C VAL A 216 3.59 -9.27 -2.48
N ALA A 217 3.30 -10.21 -3.37
CA ALA A 217 4.29 -11.15 -3.91
C ALA A 217 5.51 -10.46 -4.56
N ASN A 218 5.32 -9.30 -5.19
CA ASN A 218 6.41 -8.56 -5.84
C ASN A 218 7.21 -7.65 -4.90
N ARG A 219 6.80 -7.55 -3.62
CA ARG A 219 7.47 -6.73 -2.59
C ARG A 219 7.65 -5.28 -3.03
N GLY A 220 6.69 -4.75 -3.79
CA GLY A 220 6.77 -3.43 -4.43
C GLY A 220 6.97 -2.30 -3.43
N HIS A 221 6.40 -2.40 -2.23
CA HIS A 221 6.59 -1.39 -1.19
C HIS A 221 8.03 -1.39 -0.67
N ARG A 222 8.60 -2.58 -0.44
CA ARG A 222 10.02 -2.74 -0.07
C ARG A 222 10.95 -2.24 -1.16
N ALA A 223 10.66 -2.54 -2.43
CA ALA A 223 11.43 -2.02 -3.56
C ALA A 223 11.42 -0.49 -3.61
N ASN A 224 10.27 0.15 -3.35
CA ASN A 224 10.17 1.60 -3.23
C ASN A 224 11.02 2.15 -2.07
N ILE A 225 10.98 1.52 -0.89
CA ILE A 225 11.76 1.94 0.30
C ILE A 225 13.26 2.00 -0.01
N PHE A 226 13.78 1.04 -0.78
CA PHE A 226 15.21 0.96 -1.09
C PHE A 226 15.60 1.48 -2.48
N SER A 227 14.69 2.13 -3.20
CA SER A 227 15.02 2.70 -4.50
C SER A 227 15.98 3.90 -4.35
N PRO A 228 17.14 3.89 -5.03
CA PRO A 228 18.08 5.02 -5.02
C PRO A 228 17.62 6.19 -5.89
N ASP A 229 16.57 6.01 -6.70
CA ASP A 229 16.04 7.04 -7.59
C ASP A 229 15.29 8.15 -6.83
N TRP A 230 14.85 7.88 -5.60
CA TRP A 230 14.15 8.85 -4.75
C TRP A 230 15.12 9.78 -4.02
N THR A 231 14.81 11.07 -4.02
CA THR A 231 15.60 12.11 -3.33
C THR A 231 14.80 12.84 -2.27
N MET A 232 13.46 12.84 -2.39
CA MET A 232 12.56 13.43 -1.40
C MET A 232 11.36 12.52 -1.13
N ALA A 233 10.73 12.70 0.03
CA ALA A 233 9.46 12.08 0.34
C ALA A 233 8.64 12.92 1.32
N GLY A 234 7.34 12.62 1.39
CA GLY A 234 6.45 13.12 2.43
C GLY A 234 5.48 12.04 2.85
N ALA A 235 5.08 12.07 4.12
CA ALA A 235 4.14 11.11 4.69
C ALA A 235 2.90 11.82 5.21
N GLY A 236 1.76 11.12 5.17
CA GLY A 236 0.49 11.59 5.69
C GLY A 236 -0.32 10.43 6.24
N CYS A 237 -0.80 10.56 7.48
CA CYS A 237 -1.55 9.51 8.16
C CYS A 237 -2.93 9.99 8.61
N GLY A 238 -3.82 9.06 8.89
CA GLY A 238 -5.13 9.37 9.42
C GLY A 238 -5.92 8.15 9.86
N ALA A 239 -7.10 8.41 10.41
CA ALA A 239 -8.05 7.38 10.76
C ALA A 239 -8.61 6.70 9.51
N HIS A 240 -8.86 5.40 9.59
CA HIS A 240 -9.44 4.59 8.52
C HIS A 240 -10.52 3.67 9.09
N ALA A 241 -11.73 3.68 8.53
CA ALA A 241 -12.89 2.99 9.11
C ALA A 241 -12.70 1.47 9.33
N THR A 242 -12.00 0.80 8.42
CA THR A 242 -11.76 -0.66 8.51
C THR A 242 -10.50 -1.00 9.29
N TYR A 243 -9.35 -0.49 8.86
CA TYR A 243 -8.04 -0.81 9.44
C TYR A 243 -7.65 0.06 10.65
N ARG A 244 -8.53 0.96 11.10
CA ARG A 244 -8.30 1.99 12.14
C ARG A 244 -7.37 3.11 11.71
N THR A 245 -6.29 2.80 11.02
CA THR A 245 -5.29 3.77 10.57
C THR A 245 -4.91 3.53 9.11
N VAL A 246 -4.48 4.60 8.44
CA VAL A 246 -3.83 4.55 7.12
C VAL A 246 -2.67 5.55 7.12
N CYS A 247 -1.54 5.16 6.54
CA CYS A 247 -0.37 6.02 6.35
C CYS A 247 0.10 5.93 4.89
N VAL A 248 0.16 7.07 4.22
CA VAL A 248 0.61 7.21 2.84
C VAL A 248 2.02 7.81 2.84
N ILE A 249 2.90 7.29 1.99
CA ILE A 249 4.25 7.83 1.76
C ILE A 249 4.41 8.08 0.26
N ASP A 250 4.54 9.35 -0.11
CA ASP A 250 4.82 9.77 -1.49
C ASP A 250 6.31 10.02 -1.67
N TYR A 251 6.92 9.37 -2.68
CA TYR A 251 8.32 9.52 -3.06
C TYR A 251 8.46 10.40 -4.29
N ILE A 252 9.52 11.20 -4.33
CA ILE A 252 9.82 12.13 -5.42
C ILE A 252 11.26 11.94 -5.89
N LYS A 253 11.41 11.91 -7.21
CA LYS A 253 12.68 12.20 -7.90
C LYS A 253 12.64 13.62 -8.44
N VAL A 254 13.45 14.51 -7.87
CA VAL A 254 13.55 15.89 -8.36
C VAL A 254 14.13 15.91 -9.79
N PRO A 255 13.63 16.77 -10.69
CA PRO A 255 14.25 16.95 -11.99
C PRO A 255 15.69 17.43 -11.82
N GLN A 256 16.63 16.83 -12.53
CA GLN A 256 17.98 17.39 -12.62
C GLN A 256 17.87 18.75 -13.30
N ALA A 257 18.43 19.79 -12.69
CA ALA A 257 18.57 21.07 -13.36
C ALA A 257 19.38 20.84 -14.64
N THR A 258 18.78 21.01 -15.80
CA THR A 258 19.53 21.07 -17.06
C THR A 258 20.51 22.22 -16.91
N ALA A 259 21.81 21.93 -16.89
CA ALA A 259 22.84 22.95 -17.02
C ALA A 259 22.50 23.79 -18.25
N GLY A 260 22.14 25.06 -18.03
CA GLY A 260 21.65 25.93 -19.08
C GLY A 260 22.70 26.10 -20.17
N THR A 261 22.37 25.68 -21.39
CA THR A 261 23.03 26.22 -22.57
C THR A 261 22.50 27.63 -22.79
N GLY A 262 23.43 28.58 -22.79
CA GLY A 262 23.17 30.01 -22.91
C GLY A 262 22.38 30.38 -24.15
N ALA A 263 21.57 31.42 -24.00
CA ALA A 263 20.96 32.16 -25.08
C ALA A 263 22.03 32.74 -26.02
N THR A 264 21.81 32.66 -27.34
CA THR A 264 21.95 33.81 -28.26
C THR A 264 21.24 33.55 -29.60
N ASN A 265 20.37 34.50 -29.91
CA ASN A 265 20.10 35.16 -31.20
C ASN A 265 19.40 34.46 -32.36
N ALA A 266 18.47 35.24 -32.91
CA ALA A 266 17.50 34.92 -33.94
C ALA A 266 17.98 35.25 -35.37
N SER A 267 17.42 34.47 -36.31
CA SER A 267 16.90 34.85 -37.66
C SER A 267 17.88 35.24 -38.80
N PRO A 268 17.41 35.32 -40.09
CA PRO A 268 16.66 34.34 -40.89
C PRO A 268 17.24 34.20 -42.35
N SER A 269 16.84 33.16 -43.11
CA SER A 269 16.91 33.00 -44.59
C SER A 269 16.88 31.48 -44.90
N GLY A 270 16.23 30.89 -45.91
CA GLY A 270 15.64 31.35 -47.15
C GLY A 270 15.74 30.20 -48.17
N SER A 271 14.61 29.89 -48.81
CA SER A 271 14.44 29.26 -50.15
C SER A 271 15.00 27.86 -50.50
N GLN A 272 14.05 27.00 -50.93
CA GLN A 272 14.03 26.19 -52.17
C GLN A 272 15.00 24.99 -52.26
N GLN A 273 14.73 23.84 -52.88
CA GLN A 273 13.68 23.33 -53.78
C GLN A 273 13.88 21.77 -53.80
N SER A 274 12.83 20.94 -53.80
CA SER A 274 12.24 20.26 -54.98
C SER A 274 12.57 18.76 -55.08
N GLY A 275 11.55 17.97 -55.42
CA GLY A 275 11.62 16.56 -55.81
C GLY A 275 10.50 15.71 -55.19
N THR A 276 9.22 15.89 -55.55
CA THR A 276 8.42 15.01 -56.46
C THR A 276 8.45 13.52 -56.05
N GLN A 277 7.34 12.81 -55.79
CA GLN A 277 6.14 12.55 -56.61
C GLN A 277 5.00 12.06 -55.68
N GLN A 278 3.76 12.58 -55.80
CA GLN A 278 2.57 11.95 -56.43
C GLN A 278 2.20 10.56 -55.89
N SER A 279 0.95 10.12 -55.73
CA SER A 279 -0.42 10.66 -55.71
C SER A 279 -1.35 9.44 -55.76
N GLY A 280 -2.52 9.50 -55.14
CA GLY A 280 -3.66 8.60 -55.41
C GLY A 280 -3.94 7.64 -54.25
N SER A 281 -4.83 7.93 -53.29
CA SER A 281 -6.30 8.06 -53.38
C SER A 281 -7.01 6.80 -53.90
N GLN A 282 -7.65 6.04 -53.02
CA GLN A 282 -9.11 6.04 -52.82
C GLN A 282 -9.61 4.78 -52.08
N GLN A 283 -10.61 5.03 -51.23
CA GLN A 283 -11.76 4.19 -50.89
C GLN A 283 -11.53 2.88 -50.10
N SER A 284 -11.97 2.87 -48.85
CA SER A 284 -13.36 2.58 -48.43
C SER A 284 -13.64 1.08 -48.36
N GLY A 285 -13.40 0.55 -47.16
CA GLY A 285 -13.91 -0.73 -46.72
C GLY A 285 -14.43 -0.58 -45.30
N SER A 286 -15.63 0.02 -45.18
CA SER A 286 -16.44 -0.08 -43.97
C SER A 286 -16.75 -1.56 -43.72
N GLN A 287 -16.16 -2.12 -42.68
CA GLN A 287 -16.68 -3.30 -42.00
C GLN A 287 -16.78 -2.94 -40.52
N ASN A 288 -17.93 -2.35 -40.21
CA ASN A 288 -18.51 -2.34 -38.88
C ASN A 288 -18.69 -3.80 -38.46
N SER A 289 -17.77 -4.34 -37.66
CA SER A 289 -18.03 -5.51 -36.84
C SER A 289 -17.93 -5.09 -35.39
N SER A 290 -19.10 -4.78 -34.83
CA SER A 290 -19.35 -5.00 -33.41
C SER A 290 -19.09 -6.48 -33.12
N GLN A 291 -17.82 -6.84 -32.93
CA GLN A 291 -17.46 -8.11 -32.33
C GLN A 291 -17.56 -7.89 -30.83
N THR A 292 -18.65 -8.39 -30.26
CA THR A 292 -18.81 -8.62 -28.84
C THR A 292 -17.58 -9.41 -28.38
N ILE A 293 -16.62 -8.71 -27.77
CA ILE A 293 -15.39 -9.32 -27.27
C ILE A 293 -15.83 -10.36 -26.26
N ALA A 294 -15.44 -11.63 -26.48
CA ALA A 294 -15.67 -12.67 -25.51
C ALA A 294 -15.12 -12.17 -24.16
N SER A 295 -15.88 -12.33 -23.09
CA SER A 295 -15.59 -11.70 -21.79
C SER A 295 -14.29 -12.18 -21.12
N ASN A 296 -13.44 -12.94 -21.82
CA ASN A 296 -12.12 -13.40 -21.40
C ASN A 296 -11.00 -13.01 -22.39
N GLN A 297 -11.24 -12.08 -23.32
CA GLN A 297 -10.25 -11.66 -24.30
C GLN A 297 -9.72 -10.25 -24.02
N LEU A 298 -8.42 -10.07 -24.27
CA LEU A 298 -7.72 -8.78 -24.26
C LEU A 298 -7.20 -8.51 -25.68
N ARG A 299 -7.61 -7.41 -26.30
CA ARG A 299 -7.02 -6.94 -27.55
C ARG A 299 -5.88 -5.98 -27.25
N VAL A 300 -4.70 -6.21 -27.83
CA VAL A 300 -3.55 -5.31 -27.74
C VAL A 300 -3.25 -4.73 -29.11
N ILE A 301 -3.12 -3.41 -29.21
CA ILE A 301 -2.81 -2.69 -30.45
C ILE A 301 -1.56 -1.85 -30.21
N ASN A 302 -0.52 -2.06 -31.00
CA ASN A 302 0.71 -1.29 -30.91
C ASN A 302 0.78 -0.20 -31.99
N ASN A 303 0.26 0.99 -31.71
CA ASN A 303 0.43 2.18 -32.57
C ASN A 303 1.66 3.03 -32.16
N GLY A 304 2.55 2.48 -31.33
CA GLY A 304 3.73 3.18 -30.83
C GLY A 304 4.86 3.31 -31.83
N THR A 305 6.04 3.63 -31.32
CA THR A 305 7.28 3.78 -32.11
C THR A 305 8.30 2.69 -31.84
N VAL A 306 8.03 1.80 -30.89
CA VAL A 306 8.86 0.62 -30.56
C VAL A 306 7.99 -0.63 -30.44
N ALA A 307 8.60 -1.81 -30.60
CA ALA A 307 7.90 -3.08 -30.40
C ALA A 307 7.50 -3.25 -28.92
N LEU A 308 6.36 -3.88 -28.66
CA LEU A 308 6.04 -4.43 -27.35
C LEU A 308 6.72 -5.80 -27.26
N LEU A 309 7.72 -5.94 -26.39
CA LEU A 309 8.53 -7.15 -26.28
C LEU A 309 7.85 -8.25 -25.47
N SER A 310 7.20 -7.90 -24.36
CA SER A 310 6.45 -8.85 -23.54
C SER A 310 5.29 -8.19 -22.81
N LEU A 311 4.27 -9.00 -22.53
CA LEU A 311 3.14 -8.63 -21.69
C LEU A 311 2.88 -9.80 -20.74
N LYS A 312 3.15 -9.64 -19.45
CA LYS A 312 3.12 -10.76 -18.50
C LYS A 312 2.04 -10.61 -17.44
N ILE A 313 1.44 -11.73 -17.06
CA ILE A 313 0.61 -11.85 -15.85
C ILE A 313 1.29 -12.89 -14.96
N ALA A 314 1.63 -12.53 -13.72
CA ALA A 314 2.34 -13.40 -12.78
C ALA A 314 3.57 -14.08 -13.44
N ASP A 315 4.40 -13.28 -14.11
CA ASP A 315 5.61 -13.67 -14.84
C ASP A 315 5.43 -14.57 -16.08
N VAL A 316 4.21 -14.96 -16.42
CA VAL A 316 3.89 -15.68 -17.65
C VAL A 316 3.62 -14.69 -18.77
N ASP A 317 4.41 -14.74 -19.86
CA ASP A 317 4.19 -13.91 -21.04
C ASP A 317 2.95 -14.37 -21.81
N ILE A 318 1.91 -13.55 -21.76
CA ILE A 318 0.63 -13.77 -22.44
C ILE A 318 0.62 -13.21 -23.86
N LEU A 319 1.66 -12.45 -24.26
CA LEU A 319 1.74 -11.89 -25.60
C LEU A 319 2.05 -12.98 -26.63
N GLY A 320 2.84 -14.01 -26.27
CA GLY A 320 3.27 -15.06 -27.19
C GLY A 320 4.41 -14.63 -28.13
N GLY A 321 5.19 -13.63 -27.73
CA GLY A 321 6.32 -13.06 -28.49
C GLY A 321 6.09 -11.61 -28.94
N PRO A 322 7.13 -10.87 -29.34
CA PRO A 322 7.04 -9.43 -29.57
C PRO A 322 5.96 -9.02 -30.56
N LEU A 323 5.30 -7.89 -30.28
CA LEU A 323 4.29 -7.27 -31.14
C LEU A 323 4.89 -6.01 -31.78
N ALA A 324 5.12 -6.04 -33.08
CA ALA A 324 5.75 -4.95 -33.82
C ALA A 324 4.82 -3.72 -33.93
N VAL A 325 5.41 -2.58 -34.27
CA VAL A 325 4.66 -1.35 -34.54
C VAL A 325 3.65 -1.56 -35.67
N GLY A 326 2.43 -1.08 -35.49
CA GLY A 326 1.30 -1.23 -36.41
C GLY A 326 0.56 -2.57 -36.29
N GLN A 327 1.00 -3.48 -35.42
CA GLN A 327 0.33 -4.78 -35.24
C GLN A 327 -0.68 -4.76 -34.09
N SER A 328 -1.65 -5.67 -34.18
CA SER A 328 -2.57 -5.99 -33.09
C SER A 328 -2.61 -7.49 -32.81
N ARG A 329 -2.90 -7.86 -31.57
CA ARG A 329 -3.07 -9.26 -31.16
C ARG A 329 -4.24 -9.39 -30.19
N ASP A 330 -5.09 -10.37 -30.43
CA ASP A 330 -6.13 -10.77 -29.49
C ASP A 330 -5.60 -11.91 -28.64
N ILE A 331 -5.59 -11.70 -27.32
CA ILE A 331 -5.10 -12.64 -26.32
C ILE A 331 -6.31 -13.23 -25.62
N THR A 332 -6.43 -14.56 -25.64
CA THR A 332 -7.47 -15.27 -24.88
C THR A 332 -6.88 -15.68 -23.53
N LEU A 333 -7.47 -15.19 -22.44
CA LEU A 333 -7.07 -15.56 -21.09
C LEU A 333 -7.54 -16.99 -20.77
N ALA A 334 -6.78 -17.71 -19.96
CA ALA A 334 -7.19 -19.05 -19.53
C ALA A 334 -8.53 -18.98 -18.78
N ALA A 335 -9.36 -20.02 -18.91
CA ALA A 335 -10.73 -20.02 -18.38
C ALA A 335 -10.83 -19.83 -16.85
N ASN A 336 -9.74 -20.09 -16.12
CA ASN A 336 -9.62 -19.90 -14.67
C ASN A 336 -8.83 -18.64 -14.27
N GLN A 337 -8.39 -17.84 -15.23
CA GLN A 337 -7.62 -16.63 -14.98
C GLN A 337 -8.54 -15.46 -14.67
N SER A 338 -8.24 -14.73 -13.59
CA SER A 338 -8.98 -13.53 -13.21
C SER A 338 -8.92 -12.48 -14.30
N CYS A 339 -10.03 -11.76 -14.51
CA CYS A 339 -10.08 -10.58 -15.38
C CYS A 339 -9.30 -9.40 -14.81
N ARG A 340 -9.28 -9.27 -13.48
CA ARG A 340 -8.41 -8.31 -12.79
C ARG A 340 -7.03 -8.90 -12.60
N VAL A 341 -6.03 -8.28 -13.20
CA VAL A 341 -4.65 -8.77 -13.24
C VAL A 341 -3.65 -7.63 -13.01
N ASN A 342 -2.42 -8.02 -12.66
CA ASN A 342 -1.27 -7.14 -12.72
C ASN A 342 -0.49 -7.48 -13.99
N LEU A 343 -0.26 -6.48 -14.84
CA LEU A 343 0.51 -6.64 -16.06
C LEU A 343 1.93 -6.12 -15.86
N ALA A 344 2.93 -6.93 -16.17
CA ALA A 344 4.28 -6.44 -16.42
C ALA A 344 4.47 -6.24 -17.93
N ILE A 345 4.80 -5.03 -18.33
CA ILE A 345 4.81 -4.58 -19.72
C ILE A 345 6.25 -4.17 -20.08
N GLN A 346 6.78 -4.76 -21.14
CA GLN A 346 8.11 -4.44 -21.63
C GLN A 346 8.04 -3.92 -23.05
N LEU A 347 8.37 -2.65 -23.25
CA LEU A 347 8.60 -2.08 -24.57
C LEU A 347 10.06 -2.29 -24.98
N GLY A 348 10.31 -2.30 -26.29
CA GLY A 348 11.65 -2.27 -26.87
C GLY A 348 12.29 -0.89 -26.75
N GLY A 349 13.53 -0.78 -27.19
CA GLY A 349 14.33 0.44 -27.02
C GLY A 349 14.78 0.63 -25.56
N ASN A 350 14.98 1.89 -25.16
CA ASN A 350 15.47 2.26 -23.81
C ASN A 350 14.32 2.53 -22.81
N TYR A 351 13.13 1.99 -23.05
CA TYR A 351 11.99 2.15 -22.16
C TYR A 351 12.12 1.22 -20.96
N ARG A 352 11.84 1.75 -19.76
CA ARG A 352 11.80 0.94 -18.54
C ARG A 352 10.59 0.01 -18.57
N ASN A 353 10.72 -1.15 -17.93
CA ASN A 353 9.57 -2.03 -17.70
C ASN A 353 8.51 -1.27 -16.89
N LEU A 354 7.25 -1.49 -17.25
CA LEU A 354 6.09 -0.85 -16.63
C LEU A 354 5.23 -1.93 -15.99
N ASP A 355 4.94 -1.78 -14.71
CA ASP A 355 3.97 -2.61 -14.02
C ASP A 355 2.63 -1.87 -13.90
N TRP A 356 1.56 -2.50 -14.37
CA TRP A 356 0.20 -1.97 -14.30
C TRP A 356 -0.67 -2.87 -13.45
N ASN A 357 -0.90 -2.46 -12.20
CA ASN A 357 -1.61 -3.25 -11.22
C ASN A 357 -3.13 -3.07 -11.30
N ASN A 358 -3.85 -4.14 -10.96
CA ASN A 358 -5.30 -4.17 -10.77
C ASN A 358 -6.09 -3.75 -12.02
N LEU A 359 -5.58 -4.06 -13.21
CA LEU A 359 -6.23 -3.75 -14.48
C LEU A 359 -7.25 -4.85 -14.82
N ASP A 360 -8.48 -4.44 -15.16
CA ASP A 360 -9.45 -5.37 -15.74
C ASP A 360 -9.15 -5.52 -17.24
N VAL A 361 -8.74 -6.71 -17.66
CA VAL A 361 -8.31 -7.00 -19.04
C VAL A 361 -9.38 -7.73 -19.86
N CYS A 362 -10.48 -8.14 -19.25
CA CYS A 362 -11.53 -8.88 -19.93
C CYS A 362 -12.42 -7.96 -20.76
N GLY A 363 -12.54 -8.25 -22.06
CA GLY A 363 -13.24 -7.37 -22.98
C GLY A 363 -12.45 -6.10 -23.32
N ALA A 364 -11.25 -5.93 -22.78
CA ALA A 364 -10.50 -4.70 -22.92
C ALA A 364 -9.75 -4.63 -24.25
N THR A 365 -9.59 -3.41 -24.77
CA THR A 365 -8.62 -3.06 -25.79
C THR A 365 -7.54 -2.17 -25.18
N MET A 366 -6.32 -2.69 -25.10
CA MET A 366 -5.12 -1.93 -24.76
C MET A 366 -4.49 -1.36 -26.03
N ASN A 367 -4.40 -0.04 -26.10
CA ASN A 367 -3.77 0.68 -27.20
C ASN A 367 -2.49 1.38 -26.73
N ILE A 368 -1.37 1.07 -27.39
CA ILE A 368 -0.11 1.80 -27.26
C ILE A 368 -0.13 2.92 -28.29
N SER A 369 -0.21 4.17 -27.83
CA SER A 369 -0.23 5.36 -28.68
C SER A 369 1.09 5.62 -29.38
N ASP A 370 1.08 6.50 -30.38
CA ASP A 370 2.24 7.01 -31.12
C ASP A 370 3.36 7.65 -30.25
N ARG A 371 3.06 7.96 -28.99
CA ARG A 371 4.03 8.41 -27.97
C ARG A 371 4.43 7.33 -26.98
N ASN A 372 4.17 6.05 -27.30
CA ASN A 372 4.36 4.88 -26.44
C ASN A 372 3.61 4.93 -25.09
N GLY A 373 2.56 5.76 -24.99
CA GLY A 373 1.65 5.77 -23.84
C GLY A 373 0.56 4.73 -23.99
N PHE A 374 0.16 4.09 -22.89
CA PHE A 374 -0.87 3.06 -22.90
C PHE A 374 -2.25 3.62 -22.54
N ARG A 375 -3.28 3.18 -23.25
CA ARG A 375 -4.70 3.44 -22.94
C ARG A 375 -5.48 2.15 -22.98
N VAL A 376 -6.44 1.99 -22.08
CA VAL A 376 -7.36 0.85 -22.06
C VAL A 376 -8.79 1.35 -22.25
N SER A 377 -9.52 0.70 -23.15
CA SER A 377 -10.96 0.90 -23.40
C SER A 377 -11.69 -0.44 -23.32
N TYR A 378 -13.00 -0.42 -23.07
CA TYR A 378 -13.85 -1.62 -22.95
C TYR A 378 -14.99 -1.57 -23.97
#